data_AF-A0A429FES8-F1
#
_entry.id   AF-A0A429FES8-F1
#
_cell.length_a   1.000
_cell.length_b   1.000
_cell.length_c   1.000
_cell.angle_alpha   90.00
_cell.angle_beta   90.00
_cell.angle_gamma   90.00
#
_symmetry.space_group_name_H-M   'P 1'
#
loop_
_entity.id
_entity.type
_entity.pdbx_description
1 polymer ?
#
loop_
_entity_poly.entity_id
_entity_poly.type
_entity_poly.pdbx_seq_one_letter_code
_entity_poly.pdbx_strand_id
1 'polypeptide(L)'
;MEFGFHGSEVAGRRQGSLTRPEPCRGGVSAPGRVRGVGIVRWFPRRFDASARWTVGKVDVLIERLDPELPLPSYAHPGDAGADLVAAEDVELPPGERAVVPTGIAIALPDGYAAFVHPRSGLGARLGVTIVNAPGTVDAGYRGEIKVTLLNTDPRATVRLRRGDRIAQMVVQRVETAVFHEVAALPGSARGTGGFGSTGGYSHPDEG
;
A
#
# COMPACT_ATOMS: atom_id res chain seq x y z
N MET A 1 0.93 -45.95 16.50
CA MET A 1 0.31 -47.28 16.24
C MET A 1 -0.87 -47.02 15.33
N GLU A 2 -0.75 -47.42 14.07
CA GLU A 2 -1.83 -47.42 13.08
C GLU A 2 -1.60 -48.66 12.23
N PHE A 3 -2.66 -49.41 11.89
CA PHE A 3 -2.53 -50.79 11.42
C PHE A 3 -2.68 -50.92 9.89
N GLY A 4 -1.64 -51.44 9.24
CA GLY A 4 -1.74 -52.66 8.42
C GLY A 4 -2.43 -52.62 7.04
N PHE A 5 -1.64 -52.29 6.00
CA PHE A 5 -1.51 -52.97 4.69
C PHE A 5 -2.60 -53.94 4.15
N HIS A 6 -2.86 -53.84 2.84
CA HIS A 6 -2.89 -54.97 1.88
C HIS A 6 -2.45 -54.53 0.46
N GLY A 7 -1.92 -55.45 -0.37
CA GLY A 7 -1.49 -55.23 -1.78
C GLY A 7 -2.64 -55.21 -2.81
N SER A 8 -2.45 -55.21 -4.15
CA SER A 8 -1.32 -55.67 -4.99
C SER A 8 -1.36 -55.14 -6.45
N GLU A 9 -0.38 -55.49 -7.30
CA GLU A 9 -0.29 -55.24 -8.78
C GLU A 9 -1.49 -55.81 -9.60
N VAL A 10 -1.72 -55.51 -10.91
CA VAL A 10 -0.82 -55.65 -12.09
C VAL A 10 -1.00 -54.59 -13.22
N ALA A 11 0.10 -54.28 -13.93
CA ALA A 11 0.30 -53.51 -15.17
C ALA A 11 -0.76 -53.53 -16.31
N GLY A 12 -0.73 -52.47 -17.16
CA GLY A 12 -1.41 -52.44 -18.47
C GLY A 12 -0.99 -51.29 -19.40
N ARG A 13 -0.15 -51.54 -20.41
CA ARG A 13 0.20 -50.57 -21.47
C ARG A 13 -0.95 -50.43 -22.49
N ARG A 14 -1.21 -49.21 -22.98
CA ARG A 14 -1.66 -48.99 -24.38
C ARG A 14 -0.98 -47.76 -25.00
N GLN A 15 -0.62 -47.90 -26.27
CA GLN A 15 0.05 -46.89 -27.09
C GLN A 15 -0.99 -46.02 -27.81
N GLY A 16 -0.79 -44.70 -27.84
CA GLY A 16 -1.48 -43.77 -28.73
C GLY A 16 -0.55 -43.36 -29.87
N SER A 17 -1.02 -43.47 -31.11
CA SER A 17 -0.17 -43.39 -32.32
C SER A 17 0.25 -41.96 -32.69
N LEU A 18 1.56 -41.72 -32.80
CA LEU A 18 2.12 -40.57 -33.51
C LEU A 18 2.05 -40.80 -35.03
N THR A 19 1.10 -40.16 -35.69
CA THR A 19 1.03 -40.11 -37.17
C THR A 19 1.94 -39.01 -37.71
N ARG A 20 2.91 -39.38 -38.55
CA ARG A 20 3.74 -38.44 -39.31
C ARG A 20 3.03 -38.07 -40.62
N PRO A 21 3.11 -36.81 -41.08
CA PRO A 21 3.06 -36.47 -42.50
C PRO A 21 4.48 -36.37 -43.09
N GLU A 22 4.57 -36.56 -44.40
CA GLU A 22 5.82 -36.59 -45.18
C GLU A 22 6.44 -35.20 -45.49
N PRO A 23 7.72 -35.16 -45.91
CA PRO A 23 8.42 -33.92 -46.22
C PRO A 23 8.24 -33.49 -47.69
N CYS A 24 7.82 -32.24 -47.93
CA CYS A 24 7.84 -31.63 -49.27
C CYS A 24 8.68 -30.35 -49.34
N ARG A 25 9.66 -30.44 -50.24
CA ARG A 25 10.68 -29.48 -50.68
C ARG A 25 10.13 -28.09 -51.01
N GLY A 26 10.96 -27.04 -50.85
CA GLY A 26 10.71 -25.78 -51.55
C GLY A 26 11.62 -24.59 -51.20
N GLY A 27 12.61 -24.32 -52.05
CA GLY A 27 13.01 -22.96 -52.43
C GLY A 27 13.69 -22.04 -51.40
N VAL A 28 15.02 -21.91 -51.51
CA VAL A 28 15.71 -20.69 -51.07
C VAL A 28 15.31 -19.53 -51.99
N SER A 29 14.90 -18.39 -51.43
CA SER A 29 14.80 -17.13 -52.18
C SER A 29 15.28 -15.93 -51.35
N ALA A 30 15.57 -14.83 -52.06
CA ALA A 30 16.46 -13.73 -51.65
C ALA A 30 16.01 -12.91 -50.42
N PRO A 31 16.93 -12.16 -49.76
CA PRO A 31 16.61 -11.36 -48.57
C PRO A 31 15.57 -10.27 -48.84
N GLY A 32 14.36 -10.47 -48.33
CA GLY A 32 13.28 -9.51 -48.36
C GLY A 32 13.52 -8.32 -47.43
N ARG A 33 13.95 -7.19 -48.02
CA ARG A 33 13.83 -5.79 -47.54
C ARG A 33 13.26 -5.64 -46.11
N VAL A 34 14.14 -5.40 -45.15
CA VAL A 34 13.77 -5.02 -43.78
C VAL A 34 12.81 -3.82 -43.82
N ARG A 35 11.57 -4.00 -43.35
CA ARG A 35 10.65 -2.87 -43.17
C ARG A 35 11.18 -2.02 -42.04
N GLY A 36 11.35 -0.72 -42.29
CA GLY A 36 12.02 0.20 -41.39
C GLY A 36 11.42 0.18 -39.99
N VAL A 37 12.30 0.20 -38.98
CA VAL A 37 11.92 0.42 -37.58
C VAL A 37 11.14 1.72 -37.51
N GLY A 38 9.85 1.64 -37.19
CA GLY A 38 9.02 2.82 -37.00
C GLY A 38 9.55 3.60 -35.81
N ILE A 39 10.17 4.76 -36.07
CA ILE A 39 10.49 5.73 -35.02
C ILE A 39 9.17 6.16 -34.41
N VAL A 40 8.86 5.64 -33.22
CA VAL A 40 7.72 6.08 -32.42
C VAL A 40 8.03 7.50 -31.96
N ARG A 41 7.63 8.49 -32.77
CA ARG A 41 7.71 9.91 -32.39
C ARG A 41 6.88 10.09 -31.12
N TRP A 42 7.58 10.28 -30.01
CA TRP A 42 6.98 10.62 -28.72
C TRP A 42 6.42 12.04 -28.83
N PHE A 43 5.14 12.14 -29.21
CA PHE A 43 4.40 13.39 -29.11
C PHE A 43 4.09 13.60 -27.62
N PRO A 44 4.61 14.64 -26.95
CA PRO A 44 4.10 15.02 -25.66
C PRO A 44 2.59 15.30 -25.83
N ARG A 45 1.75 14.59 -25.06
CA ARG A 45 0.33 14.96 -24.98
C ARG A 45 0.30 16.41 -24.49
N ARG A 46 -0.36 17.30 -25.23
CA ARG A 46 -0.57 18.68 -24.76
C ARG A 46 -1.23 18.59 -23.39
N PHE A 47 -0.60 19.18 -22.39
CA PHE A 47 -1.17 19.26 -21.06
C PHE A 47 -2.35 20.23 -21.14
N ASP A 48 -3.56 19.68 -21.16
CA ASP A 48 -4.78 20.48 -21.19
C ASP A 48 -5.01 21.08 -19.81
N ALA A 49 -4.51 22.30 -19.62
CA ALA A 49 -4.71 23.07 -18.40
C ALA A 49 -6.18 23.48 -18.16
N SER A 50 -7.09 23.25 -19.12
CA SER A 50 -8.53 23.45 -18.96
C SER A 50 -9.27 22.22 -18.44
N ALA A 51 -8.60 21.06 -18.36
CA ALA A 51 -9.14 19.87 -17.72
C ALA A 51 -9.47 20.15 -16.25
N ARG A 52 -10.77 20.22 -15.93
CA ARG A 52 -11.25 20.39 -14.56
C ARG A 52 -10.93 19.13 -13.75
N TRP A 53 -9.87 19.19 -12.96
CA TRP A 53 -9.53 18.19 -11.95
C TRP A 53 -10.56 18.22 -10.79
N THR A 54 -11.77 17.71 -11.03
CA THR A 54 -12.74 17.45 -9.95
C THR A 54 -12.25 16.27 -9.12
N VAL A 55 -11.58 16.57 -8.01
CA VAL A 55 -11.37 15.61 -6.93
C VAL A 55 -12.74 15.17 -6.41
N GLY A 56 -13.03 13.87 -6.51
CA GLY A 56 -14.27 13.31 -6.00
C GLY A 56 -14.32 13.45 -4.48
N LYS A 57 -15.41 14.00 -3.95
CA LYS A 57 -15.71 13.94 -2.52
C LYS A 57 -16.31 12.57 -2.18
N VAL A 58 -16.09 12.13 -0.95
CA VAL A 58 -16.74 10.96 -0.35
C VAL A 58 -17.41 11.40 0.94
N ASP A 59 -18.67 11.03 1.11
CA ASP A 59 -19.39 11.26 2.35
C ASP A 59 -19.01 10.17 3.35
N VAL A 60 -18.61 10.58 4.55
CA VAL A 60 -18.20 9.70 5.65
C VAL A 60 -19.05 10.05 6.85
N LEU A 61 -19.74 9.07 7.43
CA LEU A 61 -20.46 9.29 8.68
C LEU A 61 -19.46 9.30 9.82
N ILE A 62 -19.64 10.21 10.77
CA ILE A 62 -18.74 10.40 11.91
C ILE A 62 -19.54 10.61 13.19
N GLU A 63 -19.19 9.86 14.21
CA GLU A 63 -19.67 10.03 15.57
C GLU A 63 -18.54 10.65 16.40
N ARG A 64 -18.84 11.77 17.08
CA ARG A 64 -17.96 12.34 18.11
C ARG A 64 -18.33 11.71 19.44
N LEU A 65 -17.56 10.69 19.83
CA LEU A 65 -17.60 10.07 21.15
C LEU A 65 -17.22 11.09 22.23
N ASP A 66 -16.37 12.05 21.86
CA ASP A 66 -16.08 13.25 22.62
C ASP A 66 -16.64 14.50 21.90
N PRO A 67 -17.76 15.09 22.38
CA PRO A 67 -18.43 16.19 21.72
C PRO A 67 -17.72 17.55 21.89
N GLU A 68 -16.73 17.66 22.77
CA GLU A 68 -15.96 18.90 22.96
C GLU A 68 -14.84 19.04 21.92
N LEU A 69 -14.34 17.91 21.39
CA LEU A 69 -13.30 17.91 20.36
C LEU A 69 -13.86 18.35 18.99
N PRO A 70 -13.05 19.04 18.17
CA PRO A 70 -13.43 19.40 16.82
C PRO A 70 -13.57 18.16 15.93
N LEU A 71 -14.39 18.27 14.89
CA LEU A 71 -14.36 17.30 13.79
C LEU A 71 -13.00 17.37 13.06
N PRO A 72 -12.51 16.24 12.49
CA PRO A 72 -11.33 16.24 11.63
C PRO A 72 -11.47 17.25 10.50
N SER A 73 -10.38 17.97 10.21
CA SER A 73 -10.38 19.05 9.21
C SER A 73 -9.10 19.06 8.39
N TYR A 74 -9.21 19.48 7.14
CA TYR A 74 -8.10 19.69 6.23
C TYR A 74 -7.53 21.09 6.49
N ALA A 75 -6.21 21.22 6.67
CA ALA A 75 -5.59 22.49 7.08
C ALA A 75 -5.56 23.50 5.92
N HIS A 76 -5.35 23.02 4.68
CA HIS A 76 -5.28 23.81 3.47
C HIS A 76 -6.10 23.18 2.31
N PRO A 77 -6.54 23.98 1.33
CA PRO A 77 -7.21 23.47 0.14
C PRO A 77 -6.31 22.51 -0.65
N GLY A 78 -6.75 21.26 -0.80
CA GLY A 78 -6.01 20.22 -1.52
C GLY A 78 -5.15 19.31 -0.63
N ASP A 79 -5.12 19.52 0.68
CA ASP A 79 -4.50 18.56 1.61
C ASP A 79 -5.16 17.18 1.49
N ALA A 80 -4.34 16.13 1.50
CA ALA A 80 -4.83 14.76 1.36
C ALA A 80 -5.41 14.17 2.66
N GLY A 81 -4.97 14.68 3.82
CA GLY A 81 -5.33 14.15 5.14
C GLY A 81 -6.10 15.16 5.98
N ALA A 82 -7.13 14.70 6.69
CA ALA A 82 -7.79 15.47 7.74
C ALA A 82 -7.04 15.28 9.06
N ASP A 83 -6.68 16.35 9.75
CA ASP A 83 -5.98 16.30 11.04
C ASP A 83 -6.85 15.60 12.12
N LEU A 84 -6.25 14.66 12.85
CA LEU A 84 -6.82 13.99 14.02
C LEU A 84 -6.20 14.55 15.31
N VAL A 85 -7.02 14.76 16.34
CA VAL A 85 -6.59 15.30 17.64
C VAL A 85 -6.48 14.21 18.72
N ALA A 86 -5.68 14.46 19.76
CA ALA A 86 -5.68 13.65 20.97
C ALA A 86 -6.91 13.96 21.84
N ALA A 87 -7.58 12.93 22.36
CA ALA A 87 -8.67 13.09 23.33
C ALA A 87 -8.17 13.21 24.79
N GLU A 88 -6.91 12.89 25.05
CA GLU A 88 -6.29 12.96 26.39
C GLU A 88 -4.88 13.56 26.32
N ASP A 89 -4.39 14.01 27.48
CA ASP A 89 -2.99 14.38 27.65
C ASP A 89 -2.11 13.12 27.63
N VAL A 90 -0.98 13.18 26.91
CA VAL A 90 -0.05 12.05 26.80
C VAL A 90 1.40 12.52 26.99
N GLU A 91 2.16 11.75 27.75
CA GLU A 91 3.61 11.91 27.90
C GLU A 91 4.32 10.67 27.37
N LEU A 92 5.24 10.87 26.43
CA LEU A 92 6.02 9.82 25.79
C LEU A 92 7.51 10.03 26.15
N PRO A 93 8.04 9.30 27.15
CA PRO A 93 9.48 9.25 27.39
C PRO A 93 10.27 8.79 26.14
N PRO A 94 11.59 9.00 26.10
CA PRO A 94 12.44 8.51 25.00
C PRO A 94 12.24 7.02 24.71
N GLY A 95 11.93 6.67 23.47
CA GLY A 95 11.68 5.29 23.03
C GLY A 95 10.32 4.70 23.40
N GLU A 96 9.49 5.41 24.18
CA GLU A 96 8.19 4.91 24.63
C GLU A 96 7.04 5.17 23.66
N ARG A 97 5.97 4.38 23.81
CA ARG A 97 4.77 4.42 22.96
C ARG A 97 3.48 4.45 23.80
N ALA A 98 2.44 5.09 23.27
CA ALA A 98 1.10 5.07 23.85
C ALA A 98 0.03 4.93 22.77
N VAL A 99 -1.10 4.31 23.12
CA VAL A 99 -2.28 4.20 22.26
C VAL A 99 -3.25 5.33 22.64
N VAL A 100 -3.20 6.42 21.88
CA VAL A 100 -3.92 7.66 22.21
C VAL A 100 -5.32 7.66 21.55
N PRO A 101 -6.41 7.81 22.32
CA PRO A 101 -7.76 7.99 21.78
C PRO A 101 -7.90 9.30 20.99
N THR A 102 -8.80 9.33 19.99
CA THR A 102 -9.10 10.54 19.19
C THR A 102 -10.50 11.10 19.42
N GLY A 103 -11.34 10.44 20.23
CA GLY A 103 -12.69 10.88 20.54
C GLY A 103 -13.69 10.75 19.38
N ILE A 104 -13.34 10.02 18.32
CA ILE A 104 -14.20 9.82 17.15
C ILE A 104 -14.29 8.35 16.71
N ALA A 105 -15.45 7.99 16.18
CA ALA A 105 -15.67 6.79 15.37
C ALA A 105 -16.22 7.20 14.00
N ILE A 106 -15.97 6.39 12.96
CA ILE A 106 -16.45 6.67 11.59
C ILE A 106 -17.14 5.47 10.98
N ALA A 107 -17.97 5.70 9.97
CA ALA A 107 -18.40 4.69 9.01
C ALA A 107 -18.04 5.14 7.59
N LEU A 108 -17.14 4.38 6.97
CA LEU A 108 -16.80 4.54 5.56
C LEU A 108 -17.77 3.72 4.70
N PRO A 109 -18.04 4.14 3.45
CA PRO A 109 -18.72 3.28 2.48
C PRO A 109 -17.83 2.11 2.04
N ASP A 110 -18.45 1.03 1.57
CA ASP A 110 -17.72 -0.13 1.04
C ASP A 110 -16.81 0.24 -0.14
N GLY A 111 -15.67 -0.46 -0.26
CA GLY A 111 -14.62 -0.15 -1.24
C GLY A 111 -13.74 1.05 -0.87
N TYR A 112 -13.79 1.50 0.38
CA TYR A 112 -12.90 2.52 0.94
C TYR A 112 -12.20 2.03 2.21
N ALA A 113 -11.04 2.61 2.49
CA ALA A 113 -10.34 2.52 3.77
C ALA A 113 -9.84 3.92 4.17
N ALA A 114 -9.63 4.12 5.47
CA ALA A 114 -8.95 5.31 5.97
C ALA A 114 -7.56 4.93 6.50
N PHE A 115 -6.55 5.71 6.12
CA PHE A 115 -5.16 5.50 6.49
C PHE A 115 -4.68 6.61 7.43
N VAL A 116 -4.22 6.23 8.61
CA VAL A 116 -3.72 7.14 9.65
C VAL A 116 -2.21 7.31 9.48
N HIS A 117 -1.80 8.50 9.04
CA HIS A 117 -0.41 8.86 8.79
C HIS A 117 0.17 9.75 9.89
N PRO A 118 1.49 9.66 10.18
CA PRO A 118 2.19 10.64 11.00
C PRO A 118 2.09 12.06 10.40
N ARG A 119 2.13 13.08 11.25
CA ARG A 119 2.22 14.48 10.81
C ARG A 119 3.69 14.87 10.68
N SER A 120 4.11 15.33 9.50
CA SER A 120 5.51 15.64 9.21
C SER A 120 6.15 16.62 10.20
N GLY A 121 5.39 17.64 10.64
CA GLY A 121 5.85 18.61 11.64
C GLY A 121 6.07 18.04 13.04
N LEU A 122 5.36 16.98 13.43
CA LEU A 122 5.57 16.27 14.69
C LEU A 122 6.81 15.36 14.62
N GLY A 123 6.94 14.59 13.54
CA GLY A 123 8.12 13.75 13.31
C GLY A 123 9.42 14.55 13.22
N ALA A 124 9.43 15.65 12.47
CA ALA A 124 10.63 16.46 12.25
C ALA A 124 11.05 17.32 13.45
N ARG A 125 10.13 17.66 14.37
CA ARG A 125 10.42 18.55 15.52
C ARG A 125 10.54 17.84 16.86
N LEU A 126 9.78 16.75 17.04
CA LEU A 126 9.63 16.05 18.32
C LEU A 126 9.96 14.55 18.23
N GLY A 127 10.35 14.02 17.06
CA GLY A 127 10.59 12.59 16.89
C GLY A 127 9.32 11.73 17.01
N VAL A 128 8.13 12.29 16.83
CA VAL A 128 6.88 11.51 16.97
C VAL A 128 6.53 10.81 15.65
N THR A 129 6.37 9.50 15.73
CA THR A 129 5.84 8.65 14.64
C THR A 129 4.67 7.81 15.12
N ILE A 130 4.10 6.99 14.25
CA ILE A 130 3.03 6.03 14.55
C ILE A 130 3.57 4.63 14.31
N VAL A 131 3.46 3.73 15.30
CA VAL A 131 4.07 2.39 15.26
C VAL A 131 3.56 1.55 14.09
N ASN A 132 2.25 1.63 13.81
CA ASN A 132 1.58 0.91 12.74
C ASN A 132 1.37 1.78 11.48
N ALA A 133 2.22 2.77 11.21
CA ALA A 133 2.05 3.67 10.06
C ALA A 133 2.20 2.95 8.70
N PRO A 134 1.30 3.20 7.72
CA PRO A 134 0.01 3.87 7.85
C PRO A 134 -1.02 2.96 8.54
N GLY A 135 -1.69 3.48 9.57
CA GLY A 135 -2.67 2.70 10.32
C GLY A 135 -3.97 2.54 9.54
N THR A 136 -4.34 1.31 9.17
CA THR A 136 -5.57 1.03 8.42
C THR A 136 -6.80 1.03 9.32
N VAL A 137 -7.85 1.73 8.88
CA VAL A 137 -9.20 1.71 9.45
C VAL A 137 -10.16 1.20 8.36
N ASP A 138 -10.72 0.02 8.58
CA ASP A 138 -11.58 -0.68 7.62
C ASP A 138 -12.99 -0.11 7.54
N ALA A 139 -13.67 -0.26 6.39
CA ALA A 139 -15.05 0.20 6.22
C ALA A 139 -16.08 -0.43 7.18
N GLY A 140 -15.80 -1.63 7.70
CA GLY A 140 -16.61 -2.29 8.71
C GLY A 140 -16.37 -1.81 10.15
N TYR A 141 -15.31 -1.04 10.42
CA TYR A 141 -14.95 -0.62 11.77
C TYR A 141 -15.91 0.45 12.30
N ARG A 142 -16.37 0.31 13.54
CA ARG A 142 -17.26 1.28 14.24
C ARG A 142 -16.76 1.67 15.62
N GLY A 143 -15.58 1.20 16.01
CA GLY A 143 -14.95 1.59 17.28
C GLY A 143 -14.32 2.97 17.18
N GLU A 144 -13.78 3.43 18.30
CA GLU A 144 -12.98 4.65 18.35
C GLU A 144 -11.68 4.50 17.55
N ILE A 145 -11.34 5.49 16.72
CA ILE A 145 -10.02 5.57 16.10
C ILE A 145 -8.99 5.90 17.19
N LYS A 146 -7.96 5.06 17.34
CA LYS A 146 -6.84 5.29 18.26
C LYS A 146 -5.52 5.31 17.50
N VAL A 147 -4.58 6.13 17.97
CA VAL A 147 -3.28 6.35 17.34
C VAL A 147 -2.17 5.79 18.22
N THR A 148 -1.42 4.80 17.74
CA THR A 148 -0.26 4.25 18.48
C THR A 148 0.98 5.12 18.26
N LEU A 149 1.11 6.21 19.01
CA LEU A 149 2.25 7.12 18.93
C LEU A 149 3.51 6.47 19.51
N LEU A 150 4.67 6.77 18.91
CA LEU A 150 6.00 6.40 19.37
C LEU A 150 6.90 7.64 19.37
N ASN A 151 7.63 7.85 20.47
CA ASN A 151 8.70 8.84 20.53
C ASN A 151 10.03 8.20 20.10
N THR A 152 10.59 8.66 18.98
CA THR A 152 11.90 8.24 18.47
C THR A 152 13.04 9.18 18.89
N ASP A 153 12.79 10.25 19.64
CA ASP A 153 13.84 11.06 20.23
C ASP A 153 14.51 10.27 21.38
N PRO A 154 15.85 10.09 21.38
CA PRO A 154 16.55 9.29 22.38
C PRO A 154 16.80 10.02 23.71
N ARG A 155 16.32 11.27 23.88
CA ARG A 155 16.66 12.15 25.03
C ARG A 155 15.49 12.94 25.58
N ALA A 156 14.60 13.46 24.74
CA ALA A 156 13.50 14.33 25.12
C ALA A 156 12.20 13.55 25.35
N THR A 157 11.53 13.79 26.49
CA THR A 157 10.13 13.39 26.68
C THR A 157 9.22 14.30 25.85
N VAL A 158 8.43 13.71 24.95
CA VAL A 158 7.37 14.44 24.26
C VAL A 158 6.14 14.54 25.16
N ARG A 159 5.51 15.72 25.20
CA ARG A 159 4.24 15.96 25.90
C ARG A 159 3.25 16.55 24.90
N LEU A 160 2.10 15.92 24.74
CA LEU A 160 1.00 16.38 23.89
C LEU A 160 -0.23 16.56 24.78
N ARG A 161 -1.03 17.58 24.52
CA ARG A 161 -2.25 17.87 25.28
C ARG A 161 -3.49 17.38 24.54
N ARG A 162 -4.57 17.16 25.28
CA ARG A 162 -5.93 17.03 24.73
C ARG A 162 -6.19 18.18 23.75
N GLY A 163 -6.64 17.84 22.54
CA GLY A 163 -6.85 18.79 21.44
C GLY A 163 -5.64 19.02 20.53
N ASP A 164 -4.43 18.59 20.89
CA ASP A 164 -3.28 18.64 19.98
C ASP A 164 -3.50 17.72 18.77
N ARG A 165 -3.11 18.19 17.59
CA ARG A 165 -3.24 17.43 16.34
C ARG A 165 -2.09 16.43 16.22
N ILE A 166 -2.37 15.14 16.43
CA ILE A 166 -1.38 14.06 16.56
C ILE A 166 -1.14 13.22 15.30
N ALA A 167 -2.16 13.07 14.46
CA ALA A 167 -2.10 12.28 13.22
C ALA A 167 -2.90 12.97 12.10
N GLN A 168 -2.85 12.42 10.89
CA GLN A 168 -3.73 12.84 9.78
C GLN A 168 -4.35 11.60 9.12
N MET A 169 -5.63 11.69 8.75
CA MET A 169 -6.40 10.60 8.17
C MET A 169 -6.65 10.84 6.68
N VAL A 170 -6.16 9.94 5.84
CA VAL A 170 -6.36 9.96 4.37
C VAL A 170 -7.39 8.90 4.00
N VAL A 171 -8.53 9.29 3.45
CA VAL A 171 -9.58 8.35 2.98
C VAL A 171 -9.33 8.01 1.52
N GLN A 172 -9.26 6.72 1.17
CA GLN A 172 -8.94 6.26 -0.19
C GLN A 172 -9.85 5.11 -0.62
N ARG A 173 -10.07 4.99 -1.93
CA ARG A 173 -10.66 3.78 -2.51
C ARG A 173 -9.66 2.64 -2.43
N VAL A 174 -10.15 1.44 -2.15
CA VAL A 174 -9.35 0.20 -2.09
C VAL A 174 -10.05 -0.90 -2.87
N GLU A 175 -9.27 -1.74 -3.55
CA GLU A 175 -9.77 -2.87 -4.32
C GLU A 175 -9.75 -4.15 -3.48
N THR A 176 -10.82 -4.96 -3.57
CA THR A 176 -10.83 -6.30 -2.98
C THR A 176 -10.14 -7.27 -3.94
N ALA A 177 -8.91 -7.65 -3.64
CA ALA A 177 -8.15 -8.58 -4.46
C ALA A 177 -8.74 -10.00 -4.45
N VAL A 178 -8.91 -10.60 -5.63
CA VAL A 178 -9.17 -12.03 -5.79
C VAL A 178 -7.84 -12.71 -6.12
N PHE A 179 -7.39 -13.60 -5.23
CA PHE A 179 -6.12 -14.30 -5.40
C PHE A 179 -6.29 -15.56 -6.23
N HIS A 180 -5.41 -15.73 -7.23
CA HIS A 180 -5.34 -16.91 -8.08
C HIS A 180 -3.95 -17.55 -7.96
N GLU A 181 -3.89 -18.77 -7.42
CA GLU A 181 -2.64 -19.52 -7.30
C GLU A 181 -2.16 -20.01 -8.68
N VAL A 182 -0.85 -19.87 -8.93
CA VAL A 182 -0.21 -20.28 -10.18
C VAL A 182 1.16 -20.91 -9.91
N ALA A 183 1.56 -21.88 -10.74
CA ALA A 183 2.85 -22.56 -10.59
C ALA A 183 4.08 -21.65 -10.81
N ALA A 184 3.92 -20.57 -11.58
CA ALA A 184 4.95 -19.54 -11.78
C ALA A 184 4.31 -18.19 -12.15
N LEU A 185 4.89 -17.10 -11.65
CA LEU A 185 4.52 -15.74 -12.05
C LEU A 185 5.17 -15.37 -13.40
N PRO A 186 4.55 -14.47 -14.20
CA PRO A 186 5.20 -13.89 -15.37
C PRO A 186 6.42 -13.04 -14.98
N GLY A 187 7.42 -12.98 -15.86
CA GLY A 187 8.59 -12.13 -15.66
C GLY A 187 8.24 -10.63 -15.68
N SER A 188 9.06 -9.82 -15.01
CA SER A 188 8.94 -8.36 -15.01
C SER A 188 10.32 -7.69 -15.07
N ALA A 189 10.36 -6.41 -15.46
CA ALA A 189 11.61 -5.65 -15.55
C ALA A 189 12.34 -5.49 -14.19
N ARG A 190 11.61 -5.60 -13.07
CA ARG A 190 12.18 -5.59 -11.71
C ARG A 190 12.62 -6.98 -11.25
N GLY A 191 12.02 -8.04 -11.79
CA GLY A 191 12.30 -9.42 -11.41
C GLY A 191 12.19 -9.64 -9.89
N THR A 192 13.22 -10.23 -9.31
CA THR A 192 13.37 -10.48 -7.87
C THR A 192 14.08 -9.35 -7.11
N GLY A 193 14.39 -8.22 -7.76
CA GLY A 193 15.14 -7.11 -7.17
C GLY A 193 14.37 -6.34 -6.09
N GLY A 194 14.83 -6.41 -4.84
CA GLY A 194 14.29 -5.70 -3.67
C GLY A 194 15.39 -5.07 -2.81
N PHE A 195 15.01 -4.46 -1.68
CA PHE A 195 15.92 -4.02 -0.62
C PHE A 195 17.16 -3.23 -1.08
N GLY A 196 16.96 -2.11 -1.80
CA GLY A 196 18.07 -1.25 -2.25
C GLY A 196 18.68 -1.63 -3.60
N SER A 197 18.03 -2.51 -4.39
CA SER A 197 18.47 -2.94 -5.73
C SER A 197 18.65 -1.86 -6.80
N THR A 198 18.48 -0.57 -6.47
CA THR A 198 18.76 0.59 -7.32
C THR A 198 20.04 1.34 -6.92
N GLY A 199 20.71 0.94 -5.83
CA GLY A 199 21.78 1.72 -5.20
C GLY A 199 21.28 3.03 -4.59
N GLY A 200 22.22 3.89 -4.17
CA GLY A 200 21.93 5.25 -3.70
C GLY A 200 22.61 5.68 -2.40
N TYR A 201 23.30 4.77 -1.70
CA TYR A 201 23.95 5.05 -0.42
C TYR A 201 25.38 4.48 -0.41
N SER A 202 26.35 5.28 -0.02
CA SER A 202 27.70 4.82 0.30
C SER A 202 27.70 4.11 1.65
N HIS A 203 28.22 2.90 1.73
CA HIS A 203 28.48 2.25 3.02
C HIS A 203 29.57 3.06 3.76
N PRO A 204 29.43 3.39 5.06
CA PRO A 204 30.44 4.19 5.76
C PRO A 204 31.79 3.50 6.00
N ASP A 205 31.87 2.18 5.76
CA ASP A 205 33.00 1.31 6.16
C ASP A 205 33.81 0.77 4.96
N GLU A 206 33.98 1.57 3.91
CA GLU A 206 35.06 1.40 2.92
C GLU A 206 35.88 2.70 2.83
N GLY A 207 36.83 2.85 3.77
CA GLY A 207 37.75 3.99 3.88
C GLY A 207 38.89 3.73 4.87
#